data_AF-A0A950CNF7-F1
#
_entry.id   AF-A0A950CNF7-F1
#
_cell.length_a   1.000
_cell.length_b   1.000
_cell.length_c   1.000
_cell.angle_alpha   90.00
_cell.angle_beta   90.00
_cell.angle_gamma   90.00
#
_symmetry.space_group_name_H-M   'P 1'
#
loop_
_entity.id
_entity.type
_entity.pdbx_description
1 polymer ?
#
loop_
_entity_poly.entity_id
_entity_poly.type
_entity_poly.pdbx_seq_one_letter_code
_entity_poly.pdbx_strand_id
1 'polypeptide(L)'
;MYPAQLPEQVLNDSHARGEVKVFRTLEKLPVGFHVFYNGSLKSGKFIEAHARPIDFILLHEKWMLCIEVKGGKVRIDEKGDIWQFIPDTRNWKKINPIKQVQIALQKLIQASRDEGVTYWIPGDCCVVFPDTSREQFTNQPRLIQAGLFFAEDLDALPITLPQWLTEKYQRRPHGRAWKQDEAFENMVQRLAGPFFLKQPHNPSPHSCLTCHQPIYSETAKYCTRCGRLLSARENRPSI
;
A
#
# COMPACT_ATOMS: atom_id res chain seq x y z
N MET A 1 6.00 7.33 -16.66
CA MET A 1 6.78 6.23 -16.06
C MET A 1 6.88 6.53 -14.58
N TYR A 2 6.43 5.62 -13.72
CA TYR A 2 6.25 5.90 -12.29
C TYR A 2 7.38 5.24 -11.51
N PRO A 3 8.13 5.98 -10.68
CA PRO A 3 9.28 5.40 -10.05
C PRO A 3 8.81 4.43 -8.97
N ALA A 4 9.42 3.26 -9.01
CA ALA A 4 9.24 2.23 -8.02
C ALA A 4 9.94 2.60 -6.69
N GLN A 5 10.74 3.67 -6.69
CA GLN A 5 11.42 4.23 -5.52
C GLN A 5 10.96 5.67 -5.29
N LEU A 6 11.00 6.13 -4.04
CA LEU A 6 10.81 7.56 -3.77
C LEU A 6 11.90 8.39 -4.47
N PRO A 7 11.56 9.54 -5.08
CA PRO A 7 12.56 10.46 -5.60
C PRO A 7 13.57 10.87 -4.53
N GLU A 8 14.83 11.06 -4.91
CA GLU A 8 15.90 11.47 -3.98
C GLU A 8 15.56 12.76 -3.23
N GLN A 9 14.83 13.69 -3.86
CA GLN A 9 14.35 14.91 -3.21
C GLN A 9 13.46 14.60 -2.00
N VAL A 10 12.61 13.59 -2.09
CA VAL A 10 11.68 13.18 -1.01
C VAL A 10 12.42 12.43 0.08
N LEU A 11 13.40 11.59 -0.30
CA LEU A 11 14.25 10.89 0.67
C LEU A 11 15.07 11.87 1.53
N ASN A 12 15.46 13.02 0.95
CA ASN A 12 16.25 14.05 1.62
C ASN A 12 15.41 15.18 2.23
N ASP A 13 14.09 15.22 1.99
CA ASP A 13 13.21 16.22 2.58
C ASP A 13 12.85 15.86 4.02
N SER A 14 13.26 16.72 4.95
CA SER A 14 12.96 16.57 6.38
C SER A 14 11.47 16.63 6.71
N HIS A 15 10.66 17.27 5.87
CA HIS A 15 9.20 17.31 6.00
C HIS A 15 8.53 16.02 5.50
N ALA A 16 9.19 15.28 4.61
CA ALA A 16 8.66 14.05 4.02
C ALA A 16 8.97 12.77 4.81
N ARG A 17 9.54 12.91 6.02
CA ARG A 17 9.94 11.76 6.86
C ARG A 17 8.79 10.81 7.15
N GLY A 18 7.57 11.33 7.28
CA GLY A 18 6.36 10.53 7.47
C GLY A 18 6.09 9.64 6.26
N GLU A 19 6.08 10.22 5.05
CA GLU A 19 5.89 9.49 3.80
C GLU A 19 7.00 8.45 3.60
N VAL A 20 8.27 8.79 3.90
CA VAL A 20 9.40 7.86 3.80
C VAL A 20 9.22 6.64 4.72
N LYS A 21 8.77 6.85 5.97
CA LYS A 21 8.47 5.75 6.90
C LYS A 21 7.39 4.82 6.35
N VAL A 22 6.29 5.42 5.88
CA VAL A 22 5.16 4.65 5.33
C VAL A 22 5.60 3.90 4.08
N PHE A 23 6.32 4.54 3.16
CA PHE A 23 6.81 3.90 1.95
C PHE A 23 7.66 2.66 2.23
N ARG A 24 8.64 2.76 3.15
CA ARG A 24 9.49 1.62 3.55
C ARG A 24 8.70 0.44 4.11
N THR A 25 7.58 0.74 4.74
CA THR A 25 6.65 -0.29 5.19
C THR A 25 5.88 -0.89 4.01
N LEU A 26 5.36 -0.05 3.10
CA LEU A 26 4.60 -0.50 1.93
C LEU A 26 5.46 -1.34 0.96
N GLU A 27 6.78 -1.13 0.89
CA GLU A 27 7.70 -1.99 0.13
C GLU A 27 7.65 -3.47 0.55
N LYS A 28 7.23 -3.74 1.80
CA LYS A 28 7.12 -5.08 2.38
C LYS A 28 5.78 -5.76 2.07
N LEU A 29 4.83 -5.10 1.39
CA LEU A 29 3.54 -5.69 0.98
C LEU A 29 3.75 -6.99 0.18
N PRO A 30 2.82 -7.95 0.23
CA PRO A 30 2.93 -9.18 -0.54
C PRO A 30 2.96 -8.92 -2.06
N VAL A 31 3.37 -9.94 -2.81
CA VAL A 31 3.35 -9.90 -4.29
C VAL A 31 1.95 -9.58 -4.78
N GLY A 32 1.85 -8.78 -5.85
CA GLY A 32 0.59 -8.36 -6.48
C GLY A 32 0.15 -6.95 -6.09
N PHE A 33 0.74 -6.34 -5.06
CA PHE A 33 0.53 -4.92 -4.75
C PHE A 33 1.55 -4.05 -5.49
N HIS A 34 1.04 -3.03 -6.17
CA HIS A 34 1.80 -1.96 -6.81
C HIS A 34 1.62 -0.67 -6.02
N VAL A 35 2.72 -0.06 -5.59
CA VAL A 35 2.70 1.17 -4.78
C VAL A 35 3.18 2.33 -5.64
N PHE A 36 2.37 3.38 -5.74
CA PHE A 36 2.67 4.59 -6.49
C PHE A 36 2.75 5.76 -5.53
N TYR A 37 3.84 6.52 -5.57
CA TYR A 37 4.01 7.74 -4.78
C TYR A 37 3.68 8.98 -5.60
N ASN A 38 2.79 9.84 -5.10
CA ASN A 38 2.23 10.91 -5.90
C ASN A 38 3.20 12.04 -6.28
N GLY A 39 4.21 12.34 -5.44
CA GLY A 39 5.20 13.39 -5.74
C GLY A 39 6.05 13.12 -6.98
N SER A 40 5.93 11.94 -7.57
CA SER A 40 6.63 11.51 -8.78
C SER A 40 5.76 11.35 -10.03
N LEU A 41 4.44 11.64 -9.94
CA LEU A 41 3.51 11.54 -11.06
C LEU A 41 3.65 12.78 -11.96
N LYS A 42 4.78 12.91 -12.67
CA LYS A 42 5.10 14.06 -13.53
C LYS A 42 4.88 13.80 -15.03
N SER A 43 4.24 12.70 -15.39
CA SER A 43 3.92 12.43 -16.80
C SER A 43 2.87 11.35 -16.93
N GLY A 44 1.64 11.74 -17.27
CA GLY A 44 0.55 10.82 -17.61
C GLY A 44 -0.81 11.48 -17.42
N LYS A 45 -1.54 11.67 -18.53
CA LYS A 45 -2.88 12.28 -18.58
C LYS A 45 -3.86 11.71 -17.54
N PHE A 46 -3.69 10.45 -17.17
CA PHE A 46 -4.54 9.71 -16.23
C PHE A 46 -4.54 10.29 -14.79
N ILE A 47 -3.37 10.63 -14.23
CA ILE A 47 -3.28 11.08 -12.83
C ILE A 47 -3.05 12.60 -12.72
N GLU A 48 -2.37 13.21 -13.70
CA GLU A 48 -2.13 14.66 -13.72
C GLU A 48 -3.42 15.49 -13.75
N ALA A 49 -4.47 15.01 -14.42
CA ALA A 49 -5.75 15.70 -14.50
C ALA A 49 -6.66 15.46 -13.28
N HIS A 50 -6.39 14.40 -12.49
CA HIS A 50 -7.40 13.83 -11.60
C HIS A 50 -6.93 13.51 -10.17
N ALA A 51 -5.66 13.45 -9.78
CA ALA A 51 -5.31 13.35 -8.36
C ALA A 51 -5.16 14.74 -7.72
N ARG A 52 -5.94 15.04 -6.67
CA ARG A 52 -5.41 15.94 -5.63
C ARG A 52 -4.18 15.25 -5.04
N PRO A 53 -3.16 15.98 -4.56
CA PRO A 53 -1.98 15.34 -4.01
C PRO A 53 -2.40 14.44 -2.84
N ILE A 54 -2.33 13.13 -3.08
CA ILE A 54 -2.57 12.03 -2.14
C ILE A 54 -1.26 11.29 -2.04
N ASP A 55 -0.77 10.91 -0.87
CA ASP A 55 0.64 10.50 -0.78
C ASP A 55 0.93 9.19 -1.52
N PHE A 56 0.06 8.18 -1.37
CA PHE A 56 0.20 6.90 -2.06
C PHE A 56 -1.08 6.39 -2.71
N ILE A 57 -0.90 5.70 -3.83
CA ILE A 57 -1.92 4.86 -4.48
C ILE A 57 -1.40 3.43 -4.49
N LEU A 58 -2.21 2.50 -4.04
CA LEU A 58 -1.94 1.07 -4.08
C LEU A 58 -2.91 0.44 -5.07
N LEU A 59 -2.38 -0.27 -6.06
CA LEU A 59 -3.16 -1.08 -6.99
C LEU A 59 -2.86 -2.55 -6.75
N HIS A 60 -3.90 -3.36 -6.67
CA HIS A 60 -3.84 -4.81 -6.68
C HIS A 60 -4.88 -5.31 -7.68
N GLU A 61 -4.74 -6.53 -8.21
CA GLU A 61 -5.69 -7.14 -9.16
C GLU A 61 -7.16 -6.99 -8.72
N LYS A 62 -7.41 -6.98 -7.41
CA LYS A 62 -8.73 -6.96 -6.76
C LYS A 62 -9.14 -5.63 -6.14
N TRP A 63 -8.19 -4.72 -5.87
CA TRP A 63 -8.45 -3.56 -5.03
C TRP A 63 -7.66 -2.34 -5.48
N MET A 64 -8.23 -1.18 -5.19
CA MET A 64 -7.58 0.12 -5.27
C MET A 64 -7.61 0.74 -3.87
N LEU A 65 -6.47 1.21 -3.38
CA LEU A 65 -6.37 1.85 -2.07
C LEU A 65 -5.61 3.17 -2.18
N CYS A 66 -6.23 4.25 -1.75
CA CYS A 66 -5.55 5.54 -1.59
C CYS A 66 -5.12 5.73 -0.13
N ILE A 67 -3.91 6.24 0.09
CA ILE A 67 -3.34 6.45 1.42
C ILE A 67 -2.89 7.90 1.55
N GLU A 68 -3.43 8.60 2.55
CA GLU A 68 -2.92 9.90 3.00
C GLU A 68 -2.03 9.69 4.21
N VAL A 69 -0.88 10.37 4.24
CA VAL A 69 0.06 10.37 5.35
C VAL A 69 0.04 11.73 6.03
N LYS A 70 -0.02 11.71 7.36
CA LYS A 70 0.12 12.92 8.18
C LYS A 70 1.18 12.69 9.24
N GLY A 71 2.39 13.14 8.94
CA GLY A 71 3.50 13.17 9.88
C GLY A 71 3.33 14.22 10.99
N GLY A 72 4.21 14.16 11.97
CA GLY A 72 4.19 15.01 13.15
C GLY A 72 3.05 14.68 14.12
N LYS A 73 2.70 15.66 14.97
CA LYS A 73 1.68 15.49 16.01
C LYS A 73 0.29 15.75 15.45
N VAL A 74 -0.58 14.75 15.57
CA VAL A 74 -2.00 14.83 15.20
C VAL A 74 -2.86 14.50 16.42
N ARG A 75 -4.02 15.13 16.54
CA ARG A 75 -5.05 14.79 17.53
C ARG A 75 -6.43 14.91 16.95
N ILE A 76 -7.41 14.32 17.61
CA ILE A 76 -8.84 14.53 17.31
C ILE A 76 -9.51 15.18 18.52
N ASP A 77 -10.38 16.15 18.28
CA ASP A 77 -11.17 16.77 19.34
C ASP A 77 -12.46 15.98 19.61
N GLU A 78 -13.22 16.41 20.62
CA GLU A 78 -14.46 15.75 21.05
C GLU A 78 -15.57 15.78 19.98
N LYS A 79 -15.47 16.68 18.99
CA LYS A 79 -16.39 16.78 17.87
C LYS A 79 -16.01 15.86 16.71
N GLY A 80 -14.86 15.17 16.82
CA GLY A 80 -14.32 14.32 15.78
C GLY A 80 -13.49 15.07 14.74
N ASP A 81 -13.15 16.35 14.96
CA ASP A 81 -12.31 17.10 14.05
C ASP A 81 -10.84 16.76 14.27
N ILE A 82 -10.11 16.51 13.19
CA ILE A 82 -8.68 16.18 13.23
C ILE A 82 -7.86 17.47 13.16
N TRP A 83 -6.88 17.60 14.05
CA TRP A 83 -5.98 18.74 14.17
C TRP A 83 -4.53 18.29 14.04
N GLN A 84 -3.73 19.03 13.28
CA GLN A 84 -2.29 18.81 13.15
C GLN A 84 -1.53 19.98 13.76
N PHE A 85 -0.48 19.66 14.51
CA PHE A 85 0.43 20.66 15.06
C PHE A 85 1.38 21.16 13.98
N ILE A 86 1.51 22.48 13.86
CA ILE A 86 2.42 23.16 12.93
C ILE A 86 3.63 23.65 13.72
N PRO A 87 4.81 23.03 13.59
CA PRO A 87 5.98 23.34 14.43
C PRO A 87 6.39 24.82 14.38
N ASP A 88 6.44 25.41 13.18
CA ASP A 88 6.94 26.77 12.95
C ASP A 88 6.10 27.84 13.67
N THR A 89 4.79 27.64 13.70
CA THR A 89 3.85 28.58 14.34
C THR A 89 3.43 28.16 15.74
N ARG A 90 3.84 26.96 16.17
CA ARG A 90 3.42 26.31 17.42
C ARG A 90 1.90 26.26 17.62
N ASN A 91 1.14 26.23 16.51
CA ASN A 91 -0.31 26.24 16.51
C ASN A 91 -0.89 24.92 16.01
N TRP A 92 -2.15 24.67 16.36
CA TRP A 92 -2.93 23.57 15.82
C TRP A 92 -3.78 24.07 14.65
N LYS A 93 -3.75 23.32 13.54
CA LYS A 93 -4.57 23.58 12.37
C LYS A 93 -5.54 22.42 12.15
N LYS A 94 -6.82 22.73 11.98
CA LYS A 94 -7.83 21.75 11.57
C LYS A 94 -7.51 21.23 10.17
N ILE A 95 -7.49 19.92 10.02
CA ILE A 95 -7.28 19.21 8.76
C ILE A 95 -8.39 18.20 8.53
N ASN A 96 -8.53 17.73 7.29
CA ASN A 96 -9.48 16.66 6.97
C ASN A 96 -8.84 15.64 6.01
N PRO A 97 -7.88 14.83 6.50
CA PRO A 97 -7.16 13.89 5.68
C PRO A 97 -8.07 12.81 5.09
N ILE A 98 -9.12 12.41 5.83
CA ILE A 98 -10.13 11.45 5.35
C ILE A 98 -10.83 12.00 4.10
N LYS A 99 -11.28 13.27 4.12
CA LYS A 99 -11.93 13.87 2.95
C LYS A 99 -10.95 14.04 1.79
N GLN A 100 -9.68 14.35 2.07
CA GLN A 100 -8.63 14.46 1.04
C GLN A 100 -8.48 13.15 0.28
N VAL A 101 -8.30 12.03 0.99
CA VAL A 101 -8.14 10.71 0.36
C VAL A 101 -9.41 10.21 -0.32
N GLN A 102 -10.59 10.48 0.24
CA GLN A 102 -11.86 10.12 -0.40
C GLN A 102 -12.05 10.83 -1.75
N ILE A 103 -11.71 12.12 -1.82
CA ILE A 103 -11.77 12.88 -3.07
C ILE A 103 -10.77 12.30 -4.08
N ALA A 104 -9.56 11.95 -3.64
CA ALA A 104 -8.55 11.34 -4.52
C ALA A 104 -9.04 10.00 -5.10
N LEU A 105 -9.59 9.12 -4.26
CA LEU A 105 -10.16 7.84 -4.70
C LEU A 105 -11.28 8.02 -5.73
N GLN A 106 -12.23 8.95 -5.48
CA GLN A 106 -13.32 9.21 -6.41
C GLN A 106 -12.81 9.62 -7.80
N LYS A 107 -11.78 10.46 -7.84
CA LYS A 107 -11.20 10.91 -9.10
C LYS A 107 -10.38 9.80 -9.78
N LEU A 108 -9.70 8.94 -9.01
CA LEU A 108 -8.99 7.78 -9.55
C LEU A 108 -9.97 6.76 -10.17
N ILE A 109 -11.12 6.53 -9.53
CA ILE A 109 -12.21 5.72 -10.08
C ILE A 109 -12.74 6.34 -11.37
N GLN A 110 -12.94 7.66 -11.40
CA GLN A 110 -13.40 8.34 -12.62
C GLN A 110 -12.39 8.21 -13.76
N ALA A 111 -11.11 8.47 -13.48
CA ALA A 111 -10.05 8.30 -14.48
C ALA A 111 -10.02 6.87 -15.01
N SER A 112 -10.19 5.87 -14.14
CA SER A 112 -10.25 4.45 -14.55
C SER A 112 -11.39 4.18 -15.54
N ARG A 113 -12.56 4.80 -15.33
CA ARG A 113 -13.70 4.70 -16.25
C ARG A 113 -13.43 5.37 -17.59
N ASP A 114 -12.76 6.52 -17.57
CA ASP A 114 -12.40 7.25 -18.80
C ASP A 114 -11.41 6.44 -19.66
N GLU A 115 -10.64 5.53 -19.06
CA GLU A 115 -9.79 4.54 -19.74
C GLU A 115 -10.52 3.25 -20.15
N GLY A 116 -11.84 3.19 -19.96
CA GLY A 116 -12.65 2.05 -20.40
C GLY A 116 -12.86 0.95 -19.36
N VAL A 117 -12.46 1.14 -18.09
CA VAL A 117 -12.88 0.22 -17.01
C VAL A 117 -14.39 0.37 -16.82
N THR A 118 -15.13 -0.68 -17.17
CA THR A 118 -16.60 -0.68 -17.09
C THR A 118 -17.13 -1.36 -15.83
N TYR A 119 -16.32 -2.20 -15.17
CA TYR A 119 -16.71 -2.89 -13.96
C TYR A 119 -16.44 -2.07 -12.70
N TRP A 120 -17.12 -2.47 -11.63
CA TRP A 120 -16.90 -1.88 -10.31
C TRP A 120 -15.58 -2.38 -9.73
N ILE A 121 -14.64 -1.47 -9.52
CA ILE A 121 -13.39 -1.74 -8.80
C ILE A 121 -13.63 -1.49 -7.30
N PRO A 122 -13.38 -2.49 -6.42
CA PRO A 122 -13.32 -2.26 -4.98
C PRO A 122 -12.25 -1.21 -4.63
N GLY A 123 -12.69 0.00 -4.31
CA GLY A 123 -11.83 1.11 -3.93
C GLY A 123 -12.04 1.53 -2.48
N ASP A 124 -10.95 1.74 -1.75
CA ASP A 124 -10.97 2.22 -0.36
C ASP A 124 -9.92 3.30 -0.07
N CYS A 125 -10.01 3.88 1.12
CA CYS A 125 -9.10 4.92 1.57
C CYS A 125 -8.67 4.71 3.02
N CYS A 126 -7.41 4.97 3.32
CA CYS A 126 -6.93 5.04 4.69
C CYS A 126 -6.03 6.27 4.93
N VAL A 127 -5.83 6.58 6.21
CA VAL A 127 -4.92 7.62 6.67
C VAL A 127 -3.93 6.99 7.63
N VAL A 128 -2.64 7.30 7.45
CA VAL A 128 -1.57 6.80 8.31
C VAL A 128 -0.93 7.98 9.05
N PHE A 129 -0.83 7.85 10.37
CA PHE A 129 -0.18 8.81 11.27
C PHE A 129 1.13 8.20 11.81
N PRO A 130 2.23 8.21 11.03
CA PRO A 130 3.44 7.45 11.36
C PRO A 130 4.21 7.97 12.58
N ASP A 131 3.88 9.18 13.06
CA ASP A 131 4.56 9.85 14.17
C ASP A 131 3.64 10.09 15.38
N THR A 132 2.40 9.62 15.32
CA THR A 132 1.40 9.82 16.38
C THR A 132 0.88 8.45 16.80
N SER A 133 0.95 8.14 18.10
CA SER A 133 0.31 6.95 18.65
C SER A 133 -1.20 7.14 18.82
N ARG A 134 -1.94 6.05 18.92
CA ARG A 134 -3.39 6.11 19.13
C ARG A 134 -3.78 6.85 20.42
N GLU A 135 -2.98 6.70 21.49
CA GLU A 135 -3.16 7.43 22.75
C GLU A 135 -2.88 8.93 22.61
N GLN A 136 -1.85 9.31 21.84
CA GLN A 136 -1.57 10.72 21.54
C GLN A 136 -2.67 11.36 20.69
N PHE A 137 -3.28 10.58 19.80
CA PHE A 137 -4.37 11.03 18.96
C PHE A 137 -5.64 11.31 19.76
N THR A 138 -6.02 10.39 20.66
CA THR A 138 -7.17 10.55 21.54
C THR A 138 -7.18 9.57 22.71
N ASN A 139 -7.75 10.00 23.84
CA ASN A 139 -8.11 9.13 24.96
C ASN A 139 -9.52 8.52 24.80
N GLN A 140 -10.23 8.78 23.70
CA GLN A 140 -11.58 8.27 23.44
C GLN A 140 -11.56 7.30 22.25
N PRO A 141 -11.39 5.98 22.47
CA PRO A 141 -11.26 5.01 21.38
C PRO A 141 -12.40 5.02 20.36
N ARG A 142 -13.61 5.39 20.80
CA ARG A 142 -14.81 5.53 19.95
C ARG A 142 -14.67 6.56 18.81
N LEU A 143 -13.75 7.52 18.94
CA LEU A 143 -13.49 8.54 17.92
C LEU A 143 -12.59 8.04 16.79
N ILE A 144 -11.97 6.88 16.97
CA ILE A 144 -11.06 6.29 15.99
C ILE A 144 -11.89 5.51 14.98
N GLN A 145 -11.94 6.03 13.77
CA GLN A 145 -12.65 5.42 12.66
C GLN A 145 -11.82 4.29 12.03
N ALA A 146 -12.49 3.35 11.37
CA ALA A 146 -11.81 2.34 10.56
C ALA A 146 -11.01 3.01 9.42
N GLY A 147 -9.85 2.45 9.08
CA GLY A 147 -8.95 3.03 8.09
C GLY A 147 -8.05 4.15 8.63
N LEU A 148 -7.99 4.35 9.95
CA LEU A 148 -6.95 5.14 10.61
C LEU A 148 -5.89 4.22 11.22
N PHE A 149 -4.64 4.40 10.80
CA PHE A 149 -3.49 3.65 11.27
C PHE A 149 -2.48 4.60 11.93
N PHE A 150 -1.82 4.13 12.98
CA PHE A 150 -0.96 4.93 13.85
C PHE A 150 0.47 4.39 13.87
N ALA A 151 1.35 5.05 14.61
CA ALA A 151 2.77 4.70 14.69
C ALA A 151 2.99 3.22 15.04
N GLU A 152 2.22 2.68 16.00
CA GLU A 152 2.29 1.27 16.41
C GLU A 152 1.79 0.28 15.35
N ASP A 153 0.99 0.73 14.37
CA ASP A 153 0.44 -0.12 13.32
C ASP A 153 1.45 -0.32 12.17
N LEU A 154 2.49 0.52 12.07
CA LEU A 154 3.38 0.59 10.89
C LEU A 154 4.01 -0.75 10.54
N ASP A 155 4.62 -1.46 11.48
CA ASP A 155 5.29 -2.73 11.16
C ASP A 155 4.31 -3.83 10.73
N ALA A 156 3.05 -3.71 11.14
CA ALA A 156 1.99 -4.66 10.82
C ALA A 156 1.21 -4.30 9.54
N LEU A 157 1.31 -3.07 9.03
CA LEU A 157 0.60 -2.64 7.80
C LEU A 157 0.69 -3.60 6.61
N PRO A 158 1.84 -4.24 6.31
CA PRO A 158 1.93 -5.17 5.19
C PRO A 158 1.01 -6.38 5.30
N ILE A 159 0.60 -6.72 6.54
CA ILE A 159 -0.30 -7.82 6.87
C ILE A 159 -1.73 -7.28 7.09
N THR A 160 -1.87 -6.21 7.86
CA THR A 160 -3.18 -5.69 8.27
C THR A 160 -3.92 -4.99 7.13
N LEU A 161 -3.24 -4.32 6.20
CA LEU A 161 -3.90 -3.68 5.05
C LEU A 161 -4.59 -4.71 4.14
N PRO A 162 -3.93 -5.78 3.65
CA PRO A 162 -4.60 -6.82 2.87
C PRO A 162 -5.76 -7.50 3.63
N GLN A 163 -5.58 -7.78 4.93
CA GLN A 163 -6.64 -8.38 5.76
C GLN A 163 -7.85 -7.46 5.88
N TRP A 164 -7.62 -6.18 6.20
CA TRP A 164 -8.66 -5.17 6.32
C TRP A 164 -9.46 -5.00 5.02
N LEU A 165 -8.78 -4.91 3.87
CA LEU A 165 -9.43 -4.86 2.56
C LEU A 165 -10.25 -6.14 2.31
N THR A 166 -9.66 -7.31 2.57
CA THR A 166 -10.31 -8.61 2.35
C THR A 166 -11.58 -8.74 3.19
N GLU A 167 -11.52 -8.47 4.48
CA GLU A 167 -12.68 -8.56 5.39
C GLU A 167 -13.81 -7.61 4.99
N LYS A 168 -13.46 -6.38 4.58
CA LYS A 168 -14.45 -5.36 4.19
C LYS A 168 -15.21 -5.74 2.92
N TYR A 169 -14.56 -6.42 1.97
CA TYR A 169 -15.16 -6.79 0.69
C TYR A 169 -15.72 -8.22 0.65
N GLN A 170 -15.26 -9.14 1.49
CA GLN A 170 -15.87 -10.47 1.65
C GLN A 170 -17.27 -10.41 2.29
N ARG A 171 -17.54 -9.41 3.15
CA ARG A 171 -18.81 -9.28 3.89
C ARG A 171 -19.94 -8.60 3.11
N ARG A 172 -19.76 -8.23 1.83
CA ARG A 172 -20.81 -7.51 1.08
C ARG A 172 -21.87 -8.49 0.52
N PRO A 173 -23.16 -8.39 0.91
CA PRO A 173 -24.19 -9.40 0.62
C PRO A 173 -24.73 -9.39 -0.83
N HIS A 174 -24.24 -8.52 -1.71
CA HIS A 174 -24.85 -8.27 -3.01
C HIS A 174 -23.99 -8.74 -4.17
N GLY A 175 -24.02 -10.05 -4.40
CA GLY A 175 -24.28 -10.69 -5.71
C GLY A 175 -23.42 -10.40 -6.94
N ARG A 176 -22.51 -9.41 -6.93
CA ARG A 176 -21.50 -9.25 -7.97
C ARG A 176 -20.22 -9.84 -7.42
N ALA A 177 -20.03 -11.14 -7.67
CA ALA A 177 -18.71 -11.73 -7.58
C ALA A 177 -17.74 -10.79 -8.31
N TRP A 178 -16.64 -10.44 -7.65
CA TRP A 178 -15.54 -9.76 -8.32
C TRP A 178 -15.20 -10.60 -9.56
N LYS A 179 -15.44 -10.03 -10.74
CA LYS A 179 -14.96 -10.57 -11.99
C LYS A 179 -13.67 -9.83 -12.29
N GLN A 180 -12.64 -10.60 -12.58
CA GLN A 180 -11.39 -10.09 -13.12
C GLN A 180 -11.74 -9.25 -14.37
N ASP A 181 -11.45 -7.95 -14.32
CA ASP A 181 -11.70 -7.02 -15.42
C ASP A 181 -10.38 -6.81 -16.15
N GLU A 182 -10.27 -7.38 -17.35
CA GLU A 182 -9.08 -7.27 -18.20
C GLU A 182 -8.71 -5.80 -18.47
N ALA A 183 -9.67 -4.88 -18.55
CA ALA A 183 -9.39 -3.46 -18.71
C ALA A 183 -8.74 -2.86 -17.47
N PHE A 184 -9.16 -3.29 -16.27
CA PHE A 184 -8.51 -2.89 -15.02
C PHE A 184 -7.10 -3.46 -14.91
N GLU A 185 -6.90 -4.73 -15.25
CA GLU A 185 -5.57 -5.35 -15.26
C GLU A 185 -4.63 -4.68 -16.26
N ASN A 186 -5.11 -4.41 -17.48
CA ASN A 186 -4.37 -3.68 -18.50
C ASN A 186 -4.04 -2.25 -18.04
N MET A 187 -4.96 -1.59 -17.34
CA MET A 187 -4.70 -0.30 -16.71
C MET A 187 -3.61 -0.41 -15.63
N VAL A 188 -3.71 -1.39 -14.72
CA VAL A 188 -2.69 -1.63 -13.68
C VAL A 188 -1.34 -1.93 -14.31
N GLN A 189 -1.26 -2.78 -15.33
CA GLN A 189 -0.02 -3.11 -16.03
C GLN A 189 0.59 -1.91 -16.76
N ARG A 190 -0.24 -1.11 -17.44
CA ARG A 190 0.20 0.11 -18.13
C ARG A 190 0.68 1.18 -17.15
N LEU A 191 -0.03 1.36 -16.03
CA LEU A 191 0.36 2.27 -14.96
C LEU A 191 1.60 1.74 -14.22
N ALA A 192 1.72 0.44 -13.97
CA ALA A 192 2.93 -0.13 -13.39
C ALA A 192 4.14 -0.03 -14.34
N GLY A 193 3.91 0.01 -15.66
CA GLY A 193 4.95 0.15 -16.68
C GLY A 193 5.99 -0.99 -16.66
N PRO A 194 7.13 -0.83 -17.35
CA PRO A 194 8.21 -1.83 -17.36
C PRO A 194 9.05 -1.88 -16.07
N PHE A 195 8.81 -0.99 -15.10
CA PHE A 195 9.55 -0.92 -13.84
C PHE A 195 8.87 -1.79 -12.78
N PHE A 196 8.97 -3.09 -13.00
CA PHE A 196 8.65 -4.13 -12.04
C PHE A 196 9.45 -3.94 -10.74
N LEU A 197 8.84 -3.38 -9.69
CA LEU A 197 9.20 -3.79 -8.33
C LEU A 197 8.28 -4.93 -7.93
N LYS A 198 8.92 -6.06 -7.69
CA LYS A 198 8.35 -7.40 -7.63
C LYS A 198 7.88 -7.88 -9.00
N GLN A 199 8.84 -8.30 -9.82
CA GLN A 199 8.71 -9.66 -10.34
C GLN A 199 8.22 -10.54 -9.16
N PRO A 200 7.34 -11.53 -9.34
CA PRO A 200 7.31 -12.60 -8.35
C PRO A 200 8.78 -12.89 -8.05
N HIS A 201 9.17 -13.05 -6.79
CA HIS A 201 10.34 -13.89 -6.59
C HIS A 201 9.97 -15.13 -7.39
N ASN A 202 10.50 -15.24 -8.61
CA ASN A 202 10.69 -16.51 -9.25
C ASN A 202 11.45 -17.18 -8.13
N PRO A 203 10.79 -18.04 -7.33
CA PRO A 203 11.42 -18.56 -6.14
C PRO A 203 12.75 -19.02 -6.69
N SER A 204 13.87 -18.49 -6.15
CA SER A 204 15.16 -19.08 -6.51
C SER A 204 14.87 -20.58 -6.44
N PRO A 205 15.16 -21.38 -7.48
CA PRO A 205 14.62 -22.75 -7.59
C PRO A 205 14.85 -23.61 -6.33
N HIS A 206 15.68 -23.11 -5.43
CA HIS A 206 15.91 -23.44 -4.04
C HIS A 206 15.04 -22.59 -3.07
N SER A 207 13.71 -22.77 -3.03
CA SER A 207 12.93 -22.40 -1.82
C SER A 207 12.48 -23.67 -1.11
N CYS A 208 12.44 -23.66 0.23
CA CYS A 208 12.06 -24.85 0.97
C CYS A 208 10.58 -25.17 0.72
N LEU A 209 10.29 -26.34 0.14
CA LEU A 209 8.91 -26.76 -0.16
C LEU A 209 8.00 -26.90 1.08
N THR A 210 8.57 -26.92 2.29
CA THR A 210 7.78 -26.98 3.54
C THR A 210 7.50 -25.61 4.13
N CYS A 211 8.49 -24.71 4.18
CA CYS A 211 8.34 -23.43 4.89
C CYS A 211 8.42 -22.19 3.98
N HIS A 212 8.57 -22.41 2.67
CA HIS A 212 8.63 -21.40 1.61
C HIS A 212 9.71 -20.32 1.80
N GLN A 213 10.72 -20.60 2.62
CA GLN A 213 11.83 -19.69 2.80
C GLN A 213 12.90 -19.85 1.70
N PRO A 214 13.60 -18.77 1.34
CA PRO A 214 14.72 -18.83 0.40
C PRO A 214 15.85 -19.70 0.95
N ILE A 215 16.48 -20.49 0.09
CA ILE A 215 17.69 -21.27 0.39
C ILE A 215 18.86 -20.53 -0.26
N TYR A 216 19.76 -20.01 0.57
CA TYR A 216 20.86 -19.14 0.12
C TYR A 216 22.12 -19.91 -0.34
N SER A 217 22.05 -21.23 -0.45
CA SER A 217 23.18 -22.08 -0.85
C SER A 217 22.69 -23.28 -1.68
N GLU A 218 23.21 -23.41 -2.89
CA GLU A 218 22.90 -24.53 -3.80
C GLU A 218 23.38 -25.90 -3.28
N THR A 219 24.33 -25.89 -2.32
CA THR A 219 24.88 -27.10 -1.68
C THR A 219 24.19 -27.46 -0.36
N ALA A 220 23.21 -26.67 0.09
CA ALA A 220 22.54 -26.91 1.36
C ALA A 220 21.67 -28.18 1.29
N LYS A 221 22.06 -29.21 2.06
CA LYS A 221 21.28 -30.44 2.21
C LYS A 221 20.04 -30.28 3.10
N TYR A 222 20.05 -29.28 3.98
CA TYR A 222 18.99 -29.04 4.97
C TYR A 222 18.56 -27.58 4.98
N CYS A 223 17.27 -27.33 5.21
CA CYS A 223 16.76 -25.99 5.46
C CYS A 223 17.24 -25.51 6.83
N THR A 224 17.94 -24.37 6.87
CA THR A 224 18.44 -23.76 8.12
C THR A 224 17.35 -23.29 9.06
N ARG A 225 16.10 -23.13 8.59
CA ARG A 225 14.98 -22.67 9.41
C ARG A 225 14.13 -23.79 9.99
N CYS A 226 13.83 -24.83 9.22
CA CYS A 226 12.95 -25.92 9.67
C CYS A 226 13.66 -27.28 9.82
N GLY A 227 14.96 -27.36 9.51
CA GLY A 227 15.76 -28.58 9.63
C GLY A 227 15.44 -29.69 8.64
N ARG A 228 14.47 -29.50 7.73
CA ARG A 228 14.08 -30.54 6.76
C ARG A 228 15.07 -30.67 5.61
N LEU A 229 15.23 -31.90 5.13
CA LEU A 229 16.03 -32.24 3.96
C LEU A 229 15.48 -31.51 2.72
N LEU A 230 16.36 -30.83 2.00
CA LEU A 230 16.06 -30.20 0.72
C LEU A 230 16.27 -31.28 -0.35
N SER A 231 15.20 -31.77 -0.96
CA SER A 231 15.20 -32.94 -1.84
C SER A 231 16.37 -32.94 -2.83
N ALA A 232 17.20 -33.98 -2.79
CA ALA A 232 18.21 -34.21 -3.81
C ALA A 232 17.51 -34.35 -5.16
N ARG A 233 17.86 -33.52 -6.15
CA ARG A 233 17.50 -33.80 -7.53
C ARG A 233 18.17 -35.13 -7.88
N GLU A 234 17.39 -36.18 -8.09
CA GLU A 234 17.87 -37.39 -8.74
C GLU A 234 18.39 -37.00 -10.13
N ASN A 235 19.69 -37.11 -10.32
CA ASN A 235 20.30 -37.08 -11.65
C ASN A 235 19.74 -38.26 -12.45
N ARG A 236 18.69 -38.05 -13.24
CA ARG A 236 18.36 -39.00 -14.31
C ARG A 236 19.37 -38.82 -15.44
N PRO A 237 20.16 -39.85 -15.79
CA PRO A 237 20.95 -39.78 -17.01
C PRO A 237 20.00 -39.73 -18.21
N SER A 238 20.31 -38.84 -19.15
CA SER A 238 19.62 -38.72 -20.43
C SER A 238 19.76 -40.04 -21.21
N ILE A 239 18.64 -40.62 -21.62
CA ILE A 239 18.56 -41.68 -22.63
C ILE A 239 18.00 -41.05 -23.89
#